data_AF-F5T393-F1
#
_entry.id   AF-F5T393-F1
#
_cell.length_a   1.000
_cell.length_b   1.000
_cell.length_c   1.000
_cell.angle_alpha   90.00
_cell.angle_beta   90.00
_cell.angle_gamma   90.00
#
_symmetry.space_group_name_H-M   'P 1'
#
loop_
_entity.id
_entity.type
_entity.pdbx_description
1 polymer ?
#
loop_
_entity_poly.entity_id
_entity_poly.type
_entity_poly.pdbx_seq_one_letter_code
_entity_poly.pdbx_strand_id
1 'polypeptide(L)'
;MVLLDITLPGVGGLEVLRRIRANREDAKVLMFSMHEDPVFASRAMQSGARGYITKNNAADHLVEAVNKVLDGKIYLSPDMAQQLAMLNIDAGTSALSDLSRRELEILRLLGEGKSMTEISEVLGISYKTVANNLTQIKSKLDISKTAELMRFAISHGISS
;
A
#
# COMPACT_ATOMS: atom_id res chain seq x y z
N MET A 1 23.33 8.63 -0.72
CA MET A 1 21.91 8.85 -0.37
C MET A 1 21.20 9.29 -1.64
N VAL A 2 19.91 8.96 -1.78
CA VAL A 2 19.09 9.37 -2.92
C VAL A 2 17.87 10.12 -2.37
N LEU A 3 17.59 11.30 -2.93
CA LEU A 3 16.31 11.98 -2.75
C LEU A 3 15.43 11.63 -3.94
N LEU A 4 14.27 11.02 -3.70
CA LEU A 4 13.47 10.41 -4.76
C LEU A 4 12.03 10.93 -4.75
N ASP A 5 11.58 11.49 -5.88
CA ASP A 5 10.17 11.82 -6.04
C ASP A 5 9.34 10.55 -6.23
N ILE A 6 8.13 10.52 -5.65
CA ILE A 6 7.19 9.43 -5.90
C ILE A 6 6.57 9.52 -7.30
N THR A 7 6.37 10.74 -7.80
CA THR A 7 5.77 11.04 -9.10
C THR A 7 6.87 11.29 -10.11
N LEU A 8 7.59 10.23 -10.45
CA LEU A 8 8.51 10.25 -11.60
C LEU A 8 7.76 9.87 -12.88
N PRO A 9 8.00 10.58 -14.00
CA PRO A 9 7.47 10.15 -15.28
C PRO A 9 8.03 8.77 -15.68
N GLY A 10 7.20 7.93 -16.29
CA GLY A 10 7.56 6.57 -16.66
C GLY A 10 7.28 5.56 -15.55
N VAL A 11 8.32 4.89 -15.03
CA VAL A 11 8.20 3.76 -14.09
C VAL A 11 7.67 4.13 -12.70
N GLY A 12 7.64 5.41 -12.34
CA GLY A 12 7.20 5.88 -11.02
C GLY A 12 8.24 5.68 -9.91
N GLY A 13 8.17 6.52 -8.87
CA GLY A 13 9.19 6.56 -7.81
C GLY A 13 9.25 5.32 -6.93
N LEU A 14 8.10 4.66 -6.66
CA LEU A 14 8.07 3.44 -5.85
C LEU A 14 8.75 2.25 -6.54
N GLU A 15 8.60 2.13 -7.86
CA GLU A 15 9.29 1.11 -8.65
C GLU A 15 10.80 1.38 -8.68
N VAL A 16 11.19 2.64 -8.86
CA VAL A 16 12.61 3.05 -8.81
C VAL A 16 13.21 2.75 -7.44
N LEU A 17 12.49 3.04 -6.34
CA LEU A 17 12.90 2.68 -4.99
C LEU A 17 13.15 1.17 -4.86
N ARG A 18 12.19 0.34 -5.29
CA ARG A 18 12.32 -1.13 -5.23
C ARG A 18 13.57 -1.61 -5.98
N ARG A 19 13.85 -1.06 -7.17
CA ARG A 19 15.05 -1.39 -7.95
C ARG A 19 16.34 -0.94 -7.27
N ILE A 20 16.37 0.26 -6.68
CA ILE A 20 17.54 0.74 -5.94
C ILE A 20 17.83 -0.19 -4.76
N ARG A 21 16.80 -0.54 -3.98
CA ARG A 21 16.94 -1.41 -2.80
C ARG A 21 17.32 -2.85 -3.16
N ALA A 22 16.83 -3.37 -4.27
CA ALA A 22 17.20 -4.70 -4.77
C ALA A 22 18.68 -4.78 -5.20
N ASN A 23 19.22 -3.71 -5.79
CA ASN A 23 20.64 -3.66 -6.18
C ASN A 23 21.57 -3.26 -5.02
N ARG A 24 21.06 -2.50 -4.05
CA ARG A 24 21.79 -1.97 -2.90
C ARG A 24 20.92 -1.92 -1.66
N GLU A 25 21.00 -2.96 -0.85
CA GLU A 25 20.24 -3.08 0.40
C GLU A 25 20.71 -2.06 1.48
N ASP A 26 21.86 -1.42 1.31
CA ASP A 26 22.34 -0.34 2.19
C ASP A 26 21.89 1.06 1.73
N ALA A 27 21.24 1.16 0.57
CA ALA A 27 20.89 2.44 -0.02
C ALA A 27 19.95 3.25 0.88
N LYS A 28 20.42 4.45 1.26
CA LYS A 28 19.66 5.45 1.99
C LYS A 28 18.82 6.26 1.01
N VAL A 29 17.52 5.98 0.95
CA VAL A 29 16.56 6.68 0.07
C VAL A 29 15.57 7.48 0.93
N LEU A 30 15.47 8.78 0.68
CA LEU A 30 14.49 9.68 1.28
C LEU A 30 13.48 10.06 0.19
N MET A 31 12.21 9.74 0.40
CA MET A 31 11.15 10.12 -0.53
C MET A 31 10.80 11.60 -0.37
N PHE A 32 10.68 12.31 -1.49
CA PHE A 32 10.35 13.73 -1.54
C PHE A 32 9.20 14.02 -2.49
N SER A 33 7.99 14.16 -1.95
CA SER A 33 6.75 13.96 -2.70
C SER A 33 5.77 15.13 -2.53
N MET A 34 4.97 15.43 -3.56
CA MET A 34 3.80 16.32 -3.40
C MET A 34 2.63 15.65 -2.65
N HIS A 35 2.64 14.33 -2.50
CA HIS A 35 1.53 13.59 -1.92
C HIS A 35 1.61 13.56 -0.40
N GLU A 36 0.55 14.06 0.24
CA GLU A 36 0.36 14.07 1.70
C GLU A 36 -0.42 12.85 2.20
N ASP A 37 -0.92 12.01 1.30
CA ASP A 37 -1.66 10.80 1.69
C ASP A 37 -0.72 9.76 2.34
N PRO A 38 -0.99 9.34 3.60
CA PRO A 38 -0.15 8.41 4.34
C PRO A 38 -0.05 7.03 3.70
N VAL A 39 -0.95 6.64 2.80
CA VAL A 39 -0.85 5.37 2.06
C VAL A 39 0.42 5.32 1.20
N PHE A 40 0.80 6.44 0.57
CA PHE A 40 2.03 6.52 -0.21
C PHE A 40 3.27 6.45 0.66
N ALA A 41 3.27 7.14 1.80
CA ALA A 41 4.35 7.07 2.76
C ALA A 41 4.51 5.64 3.31
N SER A 42 3.41 4.98 3.68
CA SER A 42 3.40 3.60 4.16
C SER A 42 4.03 2.65 3.13
N ARG A 43 3.57 2.71 1.87
CA ARG A 43 4.10 1.88 0.77
C ARG A 43 5.59 2.14 0.50
N ALA A 44 6.02 3.41 0.55
CA ALA A 44 7.43 3.75 0.39
C ALA A 44 8.29 3.18 1.52
N MET A 45 7.85 3.31 2.77
CA MET A 45 8.55 2.78 3.94
C MET A 45 8.63 1.25 3.88
N GLN A 46 7.53 0.56 3.53
CA GLN A 46 7.51 -0.89 3.30
C GLN A 46 8.44 -1.33 2.17
N SER A 47 8.60 -0.49 1.14
CA SER A 47 9.53 -0.73 0.02
C SER A 47 10.99 -0.42 0.35
N GLY A 48 11.31 -0.06 1.60
CA GLY A 48 12.67 0.16 2.08
C GLY A 48 13.16 1.60 2.03
N ALA A 49 12.26 2.58 1.87
CA ALA A 49 12.62 3.98 2.09
C ALA A 49 13.08 4.19 3.54
N ARG A 50 14.05 5.09 3.73
CA ARG A 50 14.55 5.50 5.06
C ARG A 50 13.94 6.81 5.54
N GLY A 51 13.10 7.42 4.70
CA GLY A 51 12.20 8.47 5.16
C GLY A 51 11.25 8.94 4.09
N TYR A 52 10.32 9.80 4.51
CA TYR A 52 9.35 10.45 3.64
C TYR A 52 9.14 11.89 4.11
N ILE A 53 9.23 12.83 3.17
CA ILE A 53 8.93 14.24 3.40
C ILE A 53 8.06 14.77 2.26
N THR A 54 7.04 15.54 2.63
CA THR A 54 6.19 16.23 1.67
C THR A 54 6.90 17.50 1.18
N LYS A 55 6.65 17.88 -0.07
CA LYS A 55 7.22 19.10 -0.66
C LYS A 55 6.71 20.38 0.02
N ASN A 56 5.52 20.34 0.60
CA ASN A 56 4.94 21.44 1.36
C ASN A 56 5.70 21.70 2.67
N ASN A 57 6.19 20.63 3.33
CA ASN A 57 6.91 20.73 4.61
C ASN A 57 8.44 20.67 4.44
N ALA A 58 8.92 20.76 3.19
CA ALA A 58 10.32 20.60 2.84
C ALA A 58 11.22 21.66 3.49
N ALA A 59 10.76 22.91 3.48
CA ALA A 59 11.56 24.04 3.93
C ALA A 59 11.97 23.89 5.40
N ASP A 60 11.08 23.35 6.22
CA ASP A 60 11.27 23.24 7.66
C ASP A 60 12.02 21.97 8.07
N HIS A 61 11.89 20.90 7.28
CA HIS A 61 12.28 19.55 7.71
C HIS A 61 13.33 18.85 6.83
N LEU A 62 13.61 19.33 5.62
CA LEU A 62 14.45 18.60 4.67
C LEU A 62 15.89 18.41 5.17
N VAL A 63 16.50 19.46 5.72
CA VAL A 63 17.88 19.39 6.23
C VAL A 63 17.98 18.41 7.39
N GLU A 64 17.02 18.45 8.31
CA GLU A 64 16.94 17.52 9.43
C GLU A 64 16.76 16.07 8.96
N ALA A 65 15.85 15.86 8.00
CA ALA A 65 15.55 14.56 7.40
C ALA A 65 16.80 13.95 6.76
N VAL A 66 17.52 14.74 5.96
CA VAL A 66 18.76 14.32 5.30
C VAL A 66 19.80 13.89 6.33
N ASN A 67 20.05 14.72 7.35
CA ASN A 67 21.05 14.41 8.37
C ASN A 67 20.70 13.12 9.14
N LYS A 68 19.45 12.96 9.58
CA LYS A 68 18.99 11.76 10.26
C LYS A 68 19.12 10.50 9.38
N VAL A 69 18.75 10.59 8.10
CA VAL A 69 18.86 9.45 7.16
C VAL A 69 20.33 9.11 6.89
N LEU A 70 21.21 10.10 6.77
CA LEU A 70 22.66 9.90 6.65
C LEU A 70 23.25 9.23 7.89
N ASP A 71 22.74 9.52 9.09
CA ASP A 71 23.10 8.81 10.33
C ASP A 71 22.53 7.38 10.43
N GLY A 72 21.80 6.93 9.40
CA GLY A 72 21.15 5.63 9.40
C GLY A 72 19.87 5.58 10.24
N LYS A 73 19.30 6.72 10.63
CA LYS A 73 18.00 6.78 11.29
C LYS A 73 16.88 6.83 10.24
N ILE A 74 15.65 6.58 10.69
CA ILE A 74 14.45 6.80 9.88
C ILE A 74 13.93 8.21 10.14
N TYR A 75 13.41 8.86 9.10
CA TYR A 75 12.74 10.15 9.23
C TYR A 75 11.36 10.18 8.59
N LEU A 76 10.38 10.65 9.36
CA LEU A 76 9.07 11.07 8.88
C LEU A 76 8.83 12.45 9.49
N SER A 77 8.24 13.37 8.72
CA SER A 77 7.79 14.63 9.30
C SER A 77 6.72 14.35 10.38
N PRO A 78 6.62 15.18 11.44
CA PRO A 78 5.73 14.88 12.58
C PRO A 78 4.27 14.64 12.21
N ASP A 79 3.76 15.43 11.26
CA ASP A 79 2.42 15.32 10.68
C ASP A 79 2.21 13.98 9.95
N MET A 80 3.16 13.59 9.11
CA MET A 80 3.12 12.33 8.37
C MET A 80 3.24 11.12 9.32
N ALA A 81 4.08 11.23 10.35
CA ALA A 81 4.19 10.20 11.38
C ALA A 81 2.87 10.02 12.14
N GLN A 82 2.18 11.11 12.47
CA GLN A 82 0.86 11.08 13.09
C GLN A 82 -0.18 10.44 12.16
N GLN A 83 -0.24 10.86 10.89
CA GLN A 83 -1.17 10.30 9.91
C GLN A 83 -0.92 8.80 9.67
N LEU A 84 0.34 8.37 9.61
CA LEU A 84 0.69 6.95 9.53
C LEU A 84 0.32 6.18 10.78
N ALA A 85 0.47 6.77 11.96
CA ALA A 85 0.03 6.15 13.21
C ALA A 85 -1.49 5.98 13.21
N MET A 86 -2.26 6.99 12.80
CA MET A 86 -3.72 6.90 12.66
C MET A 86 -4.12 5.86 11.61
N LEU A 87 -3.48 5.85 10.43
CA LEU A 87 -3.70 4.84 9.41
C LEU A 87 -3.41 3.42 9.93
N ASN A 88 -2.40 3.24 10.79
CA ASN A 88 -2.09 1.95 11.41
C ASN A 88 -2.97 1.61 12.60
N ILE A 89 -3.62 2.59 13.25
CA ILE A 89 -4.66 2.34 14.24
C ILE A 89 -5.93 1.86 13.51
N ASP A 90 -6.29 2.52 12.42
CA ASP A 90 -7.38 2.13 11.51
C ASP A 90 -7.07 0.81 10.77
N ALA A 91 -5.79 0.52 10.49
CA ALA A 91 -5.33 -0.76 9.93
C ALA A 91 -4.95 -1.80 11.01
N GLY A 92 -4.88 -1.42 12.29
CA GLY A 92 -4.89 -2.34 13.42
C GLY A 92 -6.26 -3.03 13.55
N THR A 93 -7.26 -2.43 12.92
CA THR A 93 -8.55 -2.99 12.51
C THR A 93 -8.59 -3.25 10.99
N SER A 94 -7.48 -3.70 10.37
CA SER A 94 -7.46 -3.96 8.93
C SER A 94 -8.48 -5.05 8.64
N ALA A 95 -9.60 -4.68 8.05
CA ALA A 95 -10.61 -5.63 7.62
C ALA A 95 -10.01 -6.69 6.65
N LEU A 96 -8.85 -6.39 6.03
CA LEU A 96 -8.04 -7.34 5.26
C LEU A 96 -7.27 -8.35 6.10
N SER A 97 -6.82 -8.02 7.32
CA SER A 97 -6.16 -8.99 8.20
C SER A 97 -7.12 -10.08 8.71
N ASP A 98 -8.43 -9.81 8.70
CA ASP A 98 -9.46 -10.80 9.03
C ASP A 98 -9.78 -11.74 7.85
N LEU A 99 -9.28 -11.43 6.66
CA LEU A 99 -9.42 -12.30 5.49
C LEU A 99 -8.34 -13.39 5.50
N SER A 100 -8.79 -14.63 5.34
CA SER A 100 -7.92 -15.76 5.05
C SER A 100 -7.22 -15.60 3.70
N ARG A 101 -6.15 -16.38 3.47
CA ARG A 101 -5.45 -16.38 2.17
C ARG A 101 -6.38 -16.65 0.99
N ARG A 102 -7.35 -17.56 1.17
CA ARG A 102 -8.32 -17.89 0.11
C ARG A 102 -9.28 -16.73 -0.16
N GLU A 103 -9.71 -16.02 0.88
CA GLU A 103 -10.58 -14.86 0.75
C GLU A 103 -9.86 -13.69 0.06
N LEU A 104 -8.59 -13.46 0.38
CA LEU A 104 -7.74 -12.47 -0.30
C LEU A 104 -7.54 -12.80 -1.78
N GLU A 105 -7.31 -14.07 -2.11
CA GLU A 105 -7.16 -14.53 -3.49
C GLU A 105 -8.43 -14.31 -4.31
N ILE A 106 -9.60 -14.60 -3.74
CA ILE A 106 -10.90 -14.34 -4.37
C ILE A 106 -11.14 -12.83 -4.54
N LEU A 107 -10.83 -12.03 -3.52
CA LEU A 107 -10.98 -10.56 -3.57
C LEU A 107 -10.10 -9.94 -4.65
N ARG A 108 -8.87 -10.45 -4.83
CA ARG A 108 -7.96 -10.02 -5.90
C ARG A 108 -8.53 -10.28 -7.29
N LEU A 109 -8.94 -11.51 -7.56
CA LEU A 109 -9.50 -11.87 -8.88
C LEU A 109 -10.79 -11.07 -9.18
N LEU A 110 -11.60 -10.80 -8.15
CA LEU A 110 -12.75 -9.91 -8.27
C LEU A 110 -12.34 -8.48 -8.64
N GLY A 111 -11.28 -7.95 -8.02
CA GLY A 111 -10.70 -6.64 -8.35
C GLY A 111 -10.13 -6.56 -9.77
N GLU A 112 -9.64 -7.68 -10.31
CA GLU A 112 -9.19 -7.81 -11.71
C GLU A 112 -10.38 -7.91 -12.70
N GLY A 113 -11.62 -7.80 -12.22
CA GLY A 113 -12.83 -7.80 -13.04
C GLY A 113 -13.37 -9.20 -13.38
N LYS A 114 -12.84 -10.26 -12.76
CA LYS A 114 -13.31 -11.64 -13.00
C LYS A 114 -14.69 -11.87 -12.41
N SER A 115 -15.54 -12.54 -13.19
CA SER A 115 -16.83 -13.06 -12.75
C SER A 115 -16.64 -14.23 -11.79
N MET A 116 -17.66 -14.53 -10.97
CA MET A 116 -17.61 -15.68 -10.05
C MET A 116 -17.37 -17.01 -10.76
N THR A 117 -17.85 -17.16 -12.00
CA THR A 117 -17.61 -18.35 -12.84
C THR A 117 -16.14 -18.45 -13.22
N GLU A 118 -15.53 -17.38 -13.73
CA GLU A 118 -14.10 -17.37 -14.03
C GLU A 118 -13.23 -17.61 -12.78
N ILE A 119 -13.60 -17.02 -11.63
CA ILE A 119 -12.90 -17.26 -10.37
C ILE A 119 -12.98 -18.74 -9.98
N SER A 120 -14.14 -19.37 -10.18
CA SER A 120 -14.33 -20.79 -9.86
C SER A 120 -13.45 -21.70 -10.72
N GLU A 121 -13.31 -21.37 -12.01
CA GLU A 121 -12.46 -22.08 -12.96
C GLU A 121 -10.97 -21.88 -12.62
N VAL A 122 -10.53 -20.64 -12.37
CA VAL A 122 -9.15 -20.29 -12.03
C VAL A 122 -8.71 -20.99 -10.73
N LEU A 123 -9.59 -21.05 -9.74
CA LEU A 123 -9.26 -21.61 -8.42
C LEU A 123 -9.58 -23.11 -8.27
N GLY A 124 -10.19 -23.74 -9.28
CA GLY A 124 -10.58 -25.15 -9.25
C GLY A 124 -11.59 -25.49 -8.15
N ILE A 125 -12.49 -24.56 -7.83
CA ILE A 125 -13.52 -24.73 -6.78
C ILE A 125 -14.92 -24.50 -7.37
N SER A 126 -15.96 -24.92 -6.65
CA SER A 126 -17.33 -24.72 -7.15
C SER A 126 -17.75 -23.25 -7.12
N TYR A 127 -18.63 -22.84 -8.04
CA TYR A 127 -19.29 -21.52 -8.01
C TYR A 127 -19.91 -21.22 -6.63
N LYS A 128 -20.55 -22.22 -6.01
CA LYS A 128 -21.14 -22.09 -4.66
C LYS A 128 -20.09 -21.80 -3.60
N THR A 129 -18.90 -22.38 -3.72
CA THR A 129 -17.77 -22.09 -2.82
C THR A 129 -17.30 -20.64 -2.97
N VAL A 130 -17.19 -20.13 -4.21
CA VAL A 130 -16.84 -18.72 -4.46
C VAL A 130 -17.91 -17.78 -3.88
N ALA A 131 -19.19 -18.06 -4.13
CA ALA A 131 -20.30 -17.27 -3.62
C ALA A 131 -20.30 -17.21 -2.07
N ASN A 132 -20.07 -18.35 -1.41
CA ASN A 132 -19.99 -18.41 0.05
C ASN A 132 -18.81 -17.60 0.60
N ASN A 133 -17.63 -17.68 -0.03
CA ASN A 133 -16.47 -16.87 0.37
C ASN A 133 -16.74 -15.38 0.18
N LEU A 134 -17.38 -14.98 -0.93
CA LEU A 134 -17.74 -13.57 -1.14
C LEU A 134 -18.73 -13.06 -0.09
N THR A 135 -19.65 -13.89 0.40
CA THR A 135 -20.52 -13.53 1.53
C THR A 135 -19.73 -13.33 2.82
N GLN A 136 -18.75 -14.19 3.10
CA GLN A 136 -17.88 -14.05 4.28
C GLN A 136 -17.00 -12.80 4.20
N ILE A 137 -16.38 -12.56 3.06
CA ILE A 137 -15.59 -11.36 2.78
C ILE A 137 -16.43 -10.10 3.02
N LYS A 138 -17.63 -10.06 2.44
CA LYS A 138 -18.58 -8.95 2.64
C LYS A 138 -18.89 -8.70 4.11
N SER A 139 -19.15 -9.76 4.87
CA SER A 139 -19.43 -9.65 6.30
C SER A 139 -18.22 -9.13 7.09
N LYS A 140 -17.01 -9.59 6.76
CA LYS A 140 -15.77 -9.18 7.44
C LYS A 140 -15.36 -7.76 7.10
N LEU A 141 -15.65 -7.31 5.88
CA LEU A 141 -15.33 -5.96 5.40
C LEU A 141 -16.46 -4.96 5.63
N ASP A 142 -17.59 -5.39 6.20
CA ASP A 142 -18.82 -4.60 6.34
C ASP A 142 -19.31 -3.97 5.01
N ILE A 143 -19.23 -4.76 3.93
CA ILE A 143 -19.63 -4.35 2.57
C ILE A 143 -20.85 -5.15 2.13
N SER A 144 -21.91 -4.46 1.72
CA SER A 144 -23.15 -5.14 1.30
C SER A 144 -23.14 -5.55 -0.18
N LYS A 145 -22.53 -4.74 -1.06
CA LYS A 145 -22.63 -4.94 -2.53
C LYS A 145 -21.33 -5.44 -3.13
N THR A 146 -21.43 -6.35 -4.09
CA THR A 146 -20.25 -6.87 -4.83
C THR A 146 -19.52 -5.77 -5.60
N ALA A 147 -20.24 -4.77 -6.12
CA ALA A 147 -19.63 -3.62 -6.79
C ALA A 147 -18.80 -2.74 -5.83
N GLU A 148 -19.25 -2.61 -4.58
CA GLU A 148 -18.48 -1.92 -3.52
C GLU A 148 -17.24 -2.73 -3.15
N LEU A 149 -17.37 -4.07 -3.11
CA LEU A 149 -16.25 -4.97 -2.85
C LEU A 149 -15.18 -4.93 -3.95
N MET A 150 -15.60 -4.84 -5.20
CA MET A 150 -14.71 -4.65 -6.35
C MET A 150 -13.98 -3.30 -6.27
N ARG A 151 -14.70 -2.21 -5.97
CA ARG A 151 -14.07 -0.89 -5.75
C ARG A 151 -13.07 -0.91 -4.60
N PHE A 152 -13.40 -1.61 -3.52
CA PHE A 152 -12.53 -1.79 -2.36
C PHE A 152 -11.23 -2.50 -2.73
N ALA A 153 -11.29 -3.58 -3.53
CA ALA A 153 -10.11 -4.29 -4.01
C ALA A 153 -9.20 -3.41 -4.89
N ILE A 154 -9.78 -2.53 -5.71
CA ILE A 154 -9.03 -1.58 -6.55
C ILE A 154 -8.37 -0.49 -5.69
N SER A 155 -9.12 0.14 -4.78
CA SER A 155 -8.59 1.25 -3.96
C SER A 155 -7.46 0.82 -3.03
N HIS A 156 -7.47 -0.44 -2.56
CA HIS A 156 -6.44 -0.98 -1.69
C HIS A 156 -5.24 -1.58 -2.45
N GLY A 157 -5.24 -1.56 -3.79
CA GLY A 157 -4.15 -2.10 -4.61
C GLY A 157 -4.03 -3.62 -4.54
N ILE A 158 -5.15 -4.32 -4.32
CA ILE A 158 -5.22 -5.78 -4.25
C ILE A 158 -5.34 -6.38 -5.65
N SER A 159 -5.88 -5.61 -6.61
CA SER A 159 -5.81 -5.89 -8.05
C SER A 159 -4.47 -5.38 -8.59
N SER A 160 -3.76 -6.23 -9.34
CA SER A 160 -2.49 -5.86 -9.99
C SER A 160 -2.72 -5.27 -11.37
#